data_AF-A0A929HS83-F1
#
_entry.id   AF-A0A929HS83-F1
#
_cell.length_a   1.000
_cell.length_b   1.000
_cell.length_c   1.000
_cell.angle_alpha   90.00
_cell.angle_beta   90.00
_cell.angle_gamma   90.00
#
_symmetry.space_group_name_H-M   'P 1'
#
loop_
_entity.id
_entity.type
_entity.pdbx_description
1 polymer ?
#
loop_
_entity_poly.entity_id
_entity_poly.type
_entity_poly.pdbx_seq_one_letter_code
_entity_poly.pdbx_strand_id
1 'polypeptide(L)' 'MVCRPVEPSAFLREELYRLPKGRALDLACGGGRNALFLAKNAYDVDAVDRSA' A
#
# COMPACT_ATOMS: atom_id res chain seq x y z
N MET A 1 14.83 -9.04 15.37
CA MET A 1 14.67 -7.81 14.57
C MET A 1 13.21 -7.74 14.13
N VAL A 2 12.35 -7.11 14.91
CA VAL A 2 10.95 -6.92 14.53
C VAL A 2 10.89 -5.57 13.85
N CYS A 3 10.77 -5.56 12.51
CA CYS A 3 10.52 -4.33 11.77
C CYS A 3 9.22 -3.71 12.33
N ARG A 4 9.30 -2.53 12.96
CA ARG A 4 8.11 -1.80 13.43
C ARG A 4 7.12 -1.70 12.26
N PRO A 5 5.83 -2.00 12.45
CA PRO A 5 4.86 -1.78 11.39
C PRO A 5 4.85 -0.28 11.07
N VAL A 6 5.29 0.07 9.87
CA VAL A 6 5.20 1.43 9.38
C VAL A 6 3.76 1.56 8.88
N GLU A 7 2.97 2.37 9.58
CA GLU A 7 1.55 2.57 9.25
C GLU A 7 1.39 3.15 7.83
N PRO A 8 0.35 2.74 7.08
CA PRO A 8 0.02 3.37 5.79
C PRO A 8 -0.32 4.85 5.99
N SER A 9 -0.33 5.61 4.89
CA SER A 9 -0.73 7.02 4.97
C SER A 9 -2.16 7.16 5.50
N ALA A 10 -2.41 8.18 6.33
CA ALA A 10 -3.74 8.47 6.88
C ALA A 10 -4.76 8.69 5.77
N PHE A 11 -4.39 9.48 4.75
CA PHE A 11 -5.20 9.74 3.56
C PHE A 11 -5.66 8.45 2.88
N LEU A 12 -4.76 7.48 2.64
CA LEU A 12 -5.13 6.22 2.00
C LEU A 12 -6.12 5.41 2.86
N ARG A 13 -5.98 5.44 4.20
CA ARG A 13 -6.92 4.77 5.09
C ARG A 13 -8.30 5.42 5.06
N GLU A 14 -8.33 6.75 5.08
CA GLU A 14 -9.56 7.54 5.07
C GLU A 14 -10.30 7.41 3.73
N GLU A 15 -9.59 7.37 2.61
CA GLU A 15 -10.19 7.38 1.27
C GLU A 15 -10.41 5.98 0.67
N LEU A 16 -10.02 4.91 1.38
CA LEU A 16 -10.06 3.53 0.87
C LEU A 16 -11.44 3.13 0.33
N TYR A 17 -12.51 3.61 0.95
CA TYR A 17 -13.90 3.29 0.60
C TYR A 17 -14.32 3.85 -0.78
N ARG A 18 -13.58 4.85 -1.30
CA ARG A 18 -13.85 5.47 -2.60
C ARG A 18 -13.12 4.78 -3.75
N LEU A 19 -12.12 3.95 -3.44
CA LEU A 19 -11.32 3.28 -4.45
C LEU A 19 -12.09 2.09 -5.04
N PRO A 20 -12.13 1.93 -6.37
CA PRO A 20 -12.72 0.75 -6.99
C PRO A 20 -11.89 -0.48 -6.62
N LYS A 21 -12.56 -1.59 -6.28
CA LYS A 21 -11.88 -2.86 -5.97
C LYS A 21 -11.22 -3.44 -7.22
N GLY A 22 -10.11 -4.15 -7.01
CA GLY A 22 -9.34 -4.81 -8.06
C GLY A 22 -7.86 -4.50 -7.96
N ARG A 23 -7.26 -4.15 -9.11
CA ARG A 23 -5.83 -3.88 -9.22
C ARG A 23 -5.46 -2.49 -8.71
N ALA A 24 -4.35 -2.38 -8.00
CA ALA A 24 -3.75 -1.12 -7.57
C ALA A 24 -2.25 -1.10 -7.87
N LEU A 25 -1.71 0.09 -8.15
CA LEU A 25 -0.28 0.32 -8.40
C LEU A 25 0.26 1.29 -7.35
N ASP A 26 1.22 0.85 -6.53
CA ASP A 26 1.93 1.67 -5.54
C ASP A 26 3.29 2.10 -6.12
N LEU A 27 3.39 3.36 -6.53
CA LEU A 27 4.59 3.93 -7.15
C LEU A 27 5.50 4.58 -6.11
N ALA A 28 6.82 4.38 -6.26
CA ALA A 28 7.82 4.80 -5.28
C ALA A 28 7.45 4.29 -3.88
N CYS A 29 7.14 2.98 -3.80
CA CYS A 29 6.52 2.38 -2.63
C CYS A 29 7.44 2.34 -1.40
N GLY A 30 8.75 2.55 -1.57
CA GLY A 30 9.75 2.43 -0.52
C GLY A 30 9.60 1.13 0.25
N GLY A 31 9.35 1.21 1.56
CA GLY A 31 9.10 0.05 2.43
C GLY A 31 7.74 -0.64 2.23
N GLY A 32 6.94 -0.26 1.24
CA GLY A 32 5.72 -0.96 0.82
C GLY A 32 4.54 -0.87 1.79
N ARG A 33 4.54 0.08 2.74
CA ARG A 33 3.50 0.21 3.77
C ARG A 33 2.09 0.39 3.21
N ASN A 34 1.96 1.15 2.13
CA ASN A 34 0.68 1.37 1.45
C ASN A 34 0.28 0.13 0.65
N ALA A 35 1.20 -0.44 -0.13
CA ALA A 35 0.97 -1.69 -0.85
C ALA A 35 0.49 -2.84 0.06
N LEU A 36 1.12 -3.05 1.21
CA LEU A 36 0.71 -4.07 2.18
C LEU A 36 -0.68 -3.79 2.76
N PHE A 37 -1.00 -2.51 3.03
CA PHE A 37 -2.32 -2.12 3.49
C PHE A 37 -3.39 -2.39 2.42
N LEU A 38 -3.13 -2.06 1.16
CA LEU A 38 -4.03 -2.35 0.04
C LEU A 38 -4.21 -3.86 -0.14
N ALA A 39 -3.13 -4.65 -0.13
CA ALA A 39 -3.20 -6.10 -0.25
C ALA A 39 -4.07 -6.74 0.86
N LYS A 40 -3.93 -6.27 2.11
CA LYS A 40 -4.78 -6.70 3.24
C LYS A 40 -6.27 -6.37 3.04
N ASN A 41 -6.59 -5.38 2.22
CA ASN A 41 -7.96 -4.93 1.92
C ASN A 41 -8.48 -5.49 0.57
N ALA A 42 -7.95 -6.64 0.16
CA ALA A 42 -8.34 -7.40 -1.03
C ALA A 42 -8.11 -6.67 -2.37
N TYR A 43 -7.06 -5.83 -2.42
CA TYR A 43 -6.53 -5.33 -3.69
C TYR A 43 -5.43 -6.25 -4.19
N ASP A 44 -5.35 -6.40 -5.51
CA ASP A 44 -4.21 -7.01 -6.19
C ASP A 44 -3.19 -5.90 -6.49
N VAL A 45 -2.04 -5.90 -5.82
CA VAL A 45 -1.16 -4.73 -5.77
C VAL A 45 0.16 -5.00 -6.45
N ASP A 46 0.47 -4.21 -7.48
CA ASP A 46 1.80 -4.07 -8.01
C ASP A 46 2.50 -2.92 -7.28
N ALA A 47 3.66 -3.18 -6.69
CA ALA A 47 4.45 -2.16 -5.98
C ALA A 47 5.80 -2.00 -6.66
N VAL A 48 6.13 -0.76 -7.04
CA VAL A 48 7.35 -0.44 -7.79
C VAL A 48 8.11 0.66 -7.08
N ASP A 49 9.38 0.40 -6.78
CA ASP A 49 10.33 1.41 -6.35
C ASP A 49 11.55 1.39 -7.29
N ARG A 50 12.18 2.55 -7.49
CA ARG A 50 13.43 2.62 -8.28
C ARG A 50 14.61 2.04 -7.51
N SER A 51 14.49 1.97 -6.19
CA SER A 51 15.52 1.45 -5.30
C SER A 51 15.53 -0.08 -5.41
N ALA A 52 16.66 -0.63 -5.84
CA ALA A 52 16.91 -2.07 -5.87
C ALA A 52 17.19 -2.60 -4.46
#